data_AF-A0A3P7JUJ4-F1
#
_entry.id   AF-A0A3P7JUJ4-F1
#
_cell.length_a   1.000
_cell.length_b   1.000
_cell.length_c   1.000
_cell.angle_alpha   90.00
_cell.angle_beta   90.00
_cell.angle_gamma   90.00
#
_symmetry.space_group_name_H-M   'P 1'
#
loop_
_entity.id
_entity.type
_entity.pdbx_description
1 polymer ?
#
loop_
_entity_poly.entity_id
_entity_poly.type
_entity_poly.pdbx_seq_one_letter_code
_entity_poly.pdbx_strand_id
1 'polypeptide(L)'
;ISSLAPFVTLSGRFGNQISSLAPLVTPSGRFGNQVDQLLGVMQFTRFLNRTLVLPNFIEYPYPNTVMTPFENIFQVAEVKKYQKVVTMVEFTRDIMPKIWPREKRTAFCWAPRKSIYDDKAPAGCHPKEGNPFGPYWDKIGVSFVNDAYFGDIPGGFDLTAKGSKSEWLDKFSAVDFPVLAFPSPPAPFPSKSNTWELQRYVQDSELVETVGKTGARSVFVSSDKDHMIETINEALQAYDVSLSRSYFLIQREKNFSHKVQAYRLNPDDPFVSLAILGKADHFIGNCVSTFSHIVKRERDNRKQPMPTTYFGIRDRSRRLEL
;
A
#
# COMPACT_ATOMS: atom_id res chain seq x y z
N ILE A 1 -18.76 -15.95 9.44
CA ILE A 1 -17.94 -15.74 8.22
C ILE A 1 -17.87 -14.24 8.00
N SER A 2 -16.71 -13.63 8.19
CA SER A 2 -16.55 -12.18 8.18
C SER A 2 -16.63 -11.63 6.75
N SER A 3 -17.48 -10.63 6.51
CA SER A 3 -17.55 -9.88 5.25
C SER A 3 -16.22 -9.21 4.90
N LEU A 4 -15.86 -9.24 3.61
CA LEU A 4 -14.61 -8.69 3.06
C LEU A 4 -14.91 -7.53 2.10
N ALA A 5 -13.94 -6.64 1.95
CA ALA A 5 -13.96 -5.57 0.96
C ALA A 5 -12.57 -5.47 0.32
N PRO A 6 -12.39 -5.99 -0.91
CA PRO A 6 -11.21 -5.75 -1.72
C PRO A 6 -11.32 -4.43 -2.45
N PHE A 7 -10.26 -3.64 -2.34
CA PHE A 7 -10.19 -2.33 -2.94
C PHE A 7 -9.08 -2.26 -3.98
N VAL A 8 -9.36 -1.52 -5.04
CA VAL A 8 -8.36 -1.05 -5.98
C VAL A 8 -8.04 0.39 -5.63
N THR A 9 -6.78 0.68 -5.34
CA THR A 9 -6.25 2.03 -5.16
C THR A 9 -6.05 2.71 -6.52
N LEU A 10 -7.12 3.32 -7.05
CA LEU A 10 -7.07 4.14 -8.25
C LEU A 10 -7.81 5.48 -8.15
N SER A 11 -7.00 6.54 -8.10
CA SER A 11 -7.42 7.93 -8.31
C SER A 11 -7.69 8.15 -9.80
N GLY A 12 -8.97 8.28 -10.15
CA GLY A 12 -9.45 8.82 -11.41
C GLY A 12 -10.62 9.76 -11.08
N ARG A 13 -10.52 11.02 -11.47
CA ARG A 13 -11.54 12.04 -11.21
C ARG A 13 -12.76 11.75 -12.10
N PHE A 14 -13.91 11.41 -11.52
CA PHE A 14 -15.20 11.60 -12.18
C PHE A 14 -15.65 13.05 -11.91
N GLY A 15 -15.20 13.96 -12.77
CA GLY A 15 -15.67 15.35 -12.75
C GLY A 15 -16.96 15.48 -13.55
N ASN A 16 -17.98 16.07 -12.93
CA ASN A 16 -19.11 16.66 -13.64
C ASN A 16 -18.59 17.64 -14.72
N GLN A 17 -19.15 17.51 -15.92
CA GLN A 17 -19.01 18.30 -17.16
C GLN A 17 -18.14 19.57 -17.13
N ILE A 18 -17.23 19.69 -18.12
CA ILE A 18 -17.08 20.82 -19.07
C ILE A 18 -16.04 20.45 -20.16
N SER A 19 -16.29 21.02 -21.34
CA SER A 19 -15.83 20.83 -22.71
C SER A 19 -14.32 20.87 -23.08
N SER A 20 -14.03 20.15 -24.16
CA SER A 20 -13.12 20.45 -25.30
C SER A 20 -11.58 20.52 -25.12
N LEU A 21 -10.91 19.79 -26.04
CA LEU A 21 -9.55 19.95 -26.59
C LEU A 21 -8.33 19.31 -25.86
N ALA A 22 -7.81 18.26 -26.52
CA ALA A 22 -6.42 17.75 -26.53
C ALA A 22 -5.85 17.04 -25.27
N PRO A 23 -4.95 16.05 -25.44
CA PRO A 23 -4.72 14.98 -24.48
C PRO A 23 -3.68 15.38 -23.43
N LEU A 24 -4.13 15.67 -22.20
CA LEU A 24 -3.25 15.73 -21.04
C LEU A 24 -3.28 14.38 -20.30
N VAL A 25 -2.20 13.61 -20.44
CA VAL A 25 -1.85 12.55 -19.48
C VAL A 25 -1.68 13.22 -18.12
N THR A 26 -2.64 13.04 -17.19
CA THR A 26 -2.52 13.65 -15.85
C THR A 26 -1.70 12.75 -14.90
N PRO A 27 -0.91 13.32 -13.95
CA PRO A 27 -0.02 12.58 -13.04
C PRO A 27 -0.75 11.84 -11.89
N SER A 28 -2.07 11.67 -11.98
CA SER A 28 -2.98 11.61 -10.83
C SER A 28 -3.14 10.22 -10.18
N GLY A 29 -2.41 9.19 -10.59
CA GLY A 29 -2.54 7.81 -10.07
C GLY A 29 -1.29 7.23 -9.40
N ARG A 30 -0.28 8.04 -9.11
CA ARG A 30 1.01 7.59 -8.56
C ARG A 30 0.93 7.28 -7.07
N PHE A 31 1.98 6.66 -6.52
CA PHE A 31 2.02 6.09 -5.17
C PHE A 31 1.45 6.99 -4.06
N GLY A 32 1.80 8.27 -4.02
CA GLY A 32 1.27 9.21 -3.00
C GLY A 32 -0.26 9.30 -2.98
N ASN A 33 -0.91 9.35 -4.14
CA ASN A 33 -2.37 9.42 -4.23
C ASN A 33 -3.02 8.11 -3.79
N GLN A 34 -2.37 6.98 -4.07
CA GLN A 34 -2.84 5.66 -3.63
C GLN A 34 -2.79 5.53 -2.11
N VAL A 35 -1.71 6.00 -1.47
CA VAL A 35 -1.58 6.02 -0.01
C VAL A 35 -2.59 6.98 0.61
N ASP A 36 -2.76 8.18 0.04
CA ASP A 36 -3.72 9.18 0.51
C ASP A 36 -5.16 8.65 0.52
N GLN A 37 -5.59 8.01 -0.56
CA GLN A 37 -6.90 7.36 -0.63
C GLN A 37 -7.03 6.12 0.26
N LEU A 38 -5.93 5.37 0.48
CA LEU A 38 -5.93 4.21 1.37
C LEU A 38 -6.37 4.60 2.79
N LEU A 39 -6.01 5.78 3.29
CA LEU A 39 -6.42 6.25 4.62
C LEU A 39 -7.96 6.34 4.73
N GLY A 40 -8.61 6.91 3.71
CA GLY A 40 -10.08 6.96 3.64
C GLY A 40 -10.71 5.58 3.53
N VAL A 41 -10.11 4.68 2.74
CA VAL A 41 -10.57 3.28 2.60
C VAL A 41 -10.46 2.53 3.92
N MET A 42 -9.40 2.76 4.70
CA MET A 42 -9.23 2.16 6.02
C MET A 42 -10.35 2.60 6.98
N GLN A 43 -10.69 3.89 6.99
CA GLN A 43 -11.81 4.39 7.80
C GLN A 43 -13.15 3.81 7.32
N PHE A 44 -13.42 3.83 6.01
CA PHE A 44 -14.64 3.30 5.40
C PHE A 44 -14.87 1.82 5.78
N THR A 45 -13.83 0.99 5.62
CA THR A 45 -13.90 -0.44 5.89
C THR A 45 -14.17 -0.73 7.37
N ARG A 46 -13.49 0.00 8.26
CA ARG A 46 -13.71 -0.09 9.70
C ARG A 46 -15.13 0.29 10.08
N PHE A 47 -15.67 1.36 9.50
CA PHE A 47 -17.02 1.84 9.82
C PHE A 47 -18.10 0.83 9.45
N LEU A 48 -17.93 0.12 8.33
CA LEU A 48 -18.80 -0.99 7.91
C LEU A 48 -18.52 -2.32 8.63
N ASN A 49 -17.53 -2.37 9.53
CA ASN A 49 -17.09 -3.58 10.22
C ASN A 49 -16.70 -4.74 9.26
N ARG A 50 -16.24 -4.40 8.06
CA ARG A 50 -15.76 -5.37 7.06
C ARG A 50 -14.26 -5.59 7.23
N THR A 51 -13.75 -6.66 6.65
CA THR A 51 -12.31 -6.96 6.61
C THR A 51 -11.72 -6.33 5.35
N LEU A 52 -10.67 -5.52 5.51
CA LEU A 52 -9.97 -4.89 4.39
C LEU A 52 -9.05 -5.92 3.71
N VAL A 53 -9.21 -6.15 2.41
CA VAL A 53 -8.15 -6.81 1.63
C VAL A 53 -7.13 -5.73 1.26
N LEU A 54 -5.90 -5.90 1.72
CA LEU A 54 -4.82 -4.95 1.46
C LEU A 54 -4.54 -4.88 -0.05
N PRO A 55 -4.45 -3.68 -0.64
CA PRO A 55 -4.35 -3.52 -2.09
C PRO A 55 -2.95 -3.88 -2.59
N ASN A 56 -2.85 -4.27 -3.86
CA ASN A 56 -1.60 -4.06 -4.57
C ASN A 56 -1.46 -2.57 -4.91
N PHE A 57 -0.29 -1.97 -4.68
CA PHE A 57 0.05 -0.66 -5.21
C PHE A 57 0.42 -0.76 -6.69
N ILE A 58 0.17 0.32 -7.43
CA ILE A 58 0.38 0.39 -8.86
C ILE A 58 1.57 1.30 -9.16
N GLU A 59 2.54 0.73 -9.85
CA GLU A 59 3.70 1.43 -10.38
C GLU A 59 3.59 1.50 -11.91
N TYR A 60 4.06 2.58 -12.50
CA TYR A 60 4.03 2.80 -13.96
C TYR A 60 5.44 2.89 -14.55
N PRO A 61 6.26 1.82 -14.43
CA PRO A 61 7.55 1.80 -15.08
C PRO A 61 7.35 1.66 -16.59
N TYR A 62 7.53 2.73 -17.37
CA TYR A 62 7.36 2.69 -18.81
C TYR A 62 8.11 1.50 -19.46
N PRO A 63 7.46 0.70 -20.33
CA PRO A 63 6.09 0.82 -20.85
C PRO A 63 5.02 0.04 -20.04
N ASN A 64 5.38 -0.53 -18.90
CA ASN A 64 4.57 -1.49 -18.15
C ASN A 64 3.79 -0.86 -16.99
N THR A 65 2.74 -1.56 -16.57
CA THR A 65 2.05 -1.35 -15.29
C THR A 65 2.38 -2.52 -14.37
N VAL A 66 2.88 -2.24 -13.18
CA VAL A 66 3.31 -3.25 -12.21
C VAL A 66 2.47 -3.13 -10.94
N MET A 67 2.12 -4.26 -10.35
CA MET A 67 1.31 -4.37 -9.15
C MET A 67 2.21 -4.91 -8.04
N THR A 68 2.46 -4.07 -7.05
CA THR A 68 3.32 -4.37 -5.91
C THR A 68 2.44 -4.67 -4.69
N PRO A 69 2.47 -5.88 -4.13
CA PRO A 69 1.71 -6.22 -2.92
C PRO A 69 1.94 -5.23 -1.77
N PHE A 70 0.91 -4.99 -0.96
CA PHE A 70 1.00 -4.11 0.20
C PHE A 70 2.16 -4.48 1.13
N GLU A 71 2.29 -5.77 1.43
CA GLU A 71 3.33 -6.34 2.30
C GLU A 71 4.75 -6.17 1.74
N ASN A 72 4.90 -5.83 0.47
CA ASN A 72 6.18 -5.46 -0.14
C ASN A 72 6.48 -3.97 0.03
N ILE A 73 5.68 -3.20 0.77
CA ILE A 73 5.94 -1.77 1.00
C ILE A 73 5.73 -1.46 2.48
N PHE A 74 4.61 -1.93 3.03
CA PHE A 74 4.18 -1.61 4.38
C PHE A 74 4.01 -2.84 5.25
N GLN A 75 4.15 -2.64 6.55
CA GLN A 75 4.02 -3.70 7.54
C GLN A 75 2.54 -4.04 7.78
N VAL A 76 2.12 -5.25 7.39
CA VAL A 76 0.74 -5.75 7.61
C VAL A 76 0.35 -5.76 9.09
N ALA A 77 1.30 -6.04 9.99
CA ALA A 77 1.07 -6.09 11.43
C ALA A 77 0.60 -4.74 11.99
N GLU A 78 1.09 -3.63 11.45
CA GLU A 78 0.71 -2.29 11.91
C GLU A 78 -0.73 -1.95 11.54
N VAL A 79 -1.17 -2.29 10.33
CA VAL A 79 -2.58 -2.11 9.93
C VAL A 79 -3.52 -3.01 10.73
N LYS A 80 -3.07 -4.22 11.10
CA LYS A 80 -3.81 -5.16 11.96
C LYS A 80 -4.09 -4.60 13.36
N LYS A 81 -3.23 -3.71 13.89
CA LYS A 81 -3.48 -3.03 15.17
C LYS A 81 -4.70 -2.11 15.09
N TYR A 82 -4.96 -1.53 13.92
CA TYR A 82 -6.15 -0.71 13.69
C TYR A 82 -7.36 -1.57 13.38
N GLN A 83 -7.34 -2.42 12.35
CA GLN A 83 -8.54 -3.12 11.86
C GLN A 83 -8.27 -4.53 11.32
N LYS A 84 -9.36 -5.28 11.06
CA LYS A 84 -9.29 -6.60 10.42
C LYS A 84 -8.80 -6.44 8.97
N VAL A 85 -7.68 -7.07 8.65
CA VAL A 85 -7.13 -7.09 7.29
C VAL A 85 -6.65 -8.48 6.89
N VAL A 86 -6.66 -8.75 5.58
CA VAL A 86 -6.02 -9.90 4.93
C VAL A 86 -5.18 -9.41 3.77
N THR A 87 -4.12 -10.13 3.39
CA THR A 87 -3.32 -9.73 2.21
C THR A 87 -4.07 -10.08 0.92
N MET A 88 -3.68 -9.46 -0.19
CA MET A 88 -4.25 -9.81 -1.50
C MET A 88 -3.97 -11.29 -1.86
N VAL A 89 -2.80 -11.81 -1.48
CA VAL A 89 -2.43 -13.23 -1.70
C VAL A 89 -3.33 -14.16 -0.89
N GLU A 90 -3.51 -13.90 0.40
CA GLU A 90 -4.42 -14.67 1.27
C GLU A 90 -5.86 -14.62 0.74
N PHE A 91 -6.35 -13.43 0.37
CA PHE A 91 -7.69 -13.28 -0.18
C PHE A 91 -7.87 -14.09 -1.47
N THR A 92 -6.98 -13.92 -2.44
CA THR A 92 -7.13 -14.56 -3.76
C THR A 92 -6.99 -16.08 -3.71
N ARG A 93 -6.07 -16.60 -2.88
CA ARG A 93 -5.81 -18.04 -2.75
C ARG A 93 -6.84 -18.74 -1.86
N ASP A 94 -7.10 -18.19 -0.67
CA ASP A 94 -7.74 -18.95 0.41
C ASP A 94 -9.21 -18.59 0.64
N ILE A 95 -9.62 -17.37 0.27
CA ILE A 95 -10.93 -16.81 0.62
C ILE A 95 -11.84 -16.62 -0.60
N MET A 96 -11.35 -15.93 -1.64
CA MET A 96 -12.09 -15.58 -2.84
C MET A 96 -12.78 -16.79 -3.51
N PRO A 97 -12.14 -17.96 -3.67
CA PRO A 97 -12.79 -19.11 -4.30
C PRO A 97 -14.01 -19.65 -3.51
N LYS A 98 -14.07 -19.39 -2.19
CA LYS A 98 -15.10 -19.93 -1.29
C LYS A 98 -16.31 -19.00 -1.18
N ILE A 99 -16.08 -17.69 -1.11
CA ILE A 99 -17.15 -16.71 -0.80
C ILE A 99 -17.49 -15.78 -1.97
N TRP A 100 -16.65 -15.73 -3.01
CA TRP A 100 -16.81 -14.82 -4.15
C TRP A 100 -16.44 -15.50 -5.48
N PRO A 101 -17.21 -16.55 -5.86
CA PRO A 101 -16.97 -17.32 -7.07
C PRO A 101 -17.22 -16.45 -8.32
N ARG A 102 -16.70 -16.89 -9.48
CA ARG A 102 -16.61 -16.08 -10.71
C ARG A 102 -17.95 -15.50 -11.15
N GLU A 103 -19.01 -16.30 -11.01
CA GLU A 103 -20.39 -16.00 -11.38
C GLU A 103 -21.13 -15.04 -10.44
N LYS A 104 -20.51 -14.64 -9.32
CA LYS A 104 -21.09 -13.67 -8.35
C LYS A 104 -20.28 -12.39 -8.22
N ARG A 105 -19.28 -12.18 -9.07
CA ARG A 105 -18.36 -11.05 -8.96
C ARG A 105 -19.02 -9.76 -9.40
N THR A 106 -19.33 -8.92 -8.42
CA THR A 106 -20.04 -7.66 -8.59
C THR A 106 -19.09 -6.48 -8.41
N ALA A 107 -19.04 -5.56 -9.38
CA ALA A 107 -18.28 -4.32 -9.28
C ALA A 107 -19.15 -3.22 -8.67
N PHE A 108 -18.57 -2.42 -7.77
CA PHE A 108 -19.26 -1.32 -7.10
C PHE A 108 -18.79 0.03 -7.63
N CYS A 109 -19.71 0.85 -8.12
CA CYS A 109 -19.42 2.22 -8.56
C CYS A 109 -20.53 3.19 -8.16
N TRP A 110 -20.30 4.50 -8.34
CA TRP A 110 -21.26 5.53 -7.93
C TRP A 110 -22.60 5.41 -8.69
N ALA A 111 -22.53 5.37 -10.02
CA ALA A 111 -23.68 5.30 -10.92
C ALA A 111 -23.23 4.66 -12.24
N PRO A 112 -24.17 4.12 -13.06
CA PRO A 112 -23.83 3.62 -14.38
C PRO A 112 -23.28 4.76 -15.26
N ARG A 113 -22.23 4.46 -16.01
CA ARG A 113 -21.63 5.36 -17.01
C ARG A 113 -21.62 4.69 -18.38
N LYS A 114 -21.46 5.47 -19.44
CA LYS A 114 -21.16 4.92 -20.76
C LYS A 114 -19.72 4.42 -20.81
N SER A 115 -19.49 3.41 -21.63
CA SER A 115 -18.16 2.96 -22.02
C SER A 115 -17.47 4.07 -22.82
N ILE A 116 -16.15 4.19 -22.64
CA ILE A 116 -15.26 5.13 -23.33
C ILE A 116 -14.68 4.48 -24.59
N TYR A 117 -14.46 3.15 -24.59
CA TYR A 117 -13.86 2.43 -25.72
C TYR A 117 -14.85 1.64 -26.58
N ASP A 118 -16.09 1.43 -26.12
CA ASP A 118 -17.12 0.68 -26.86
C ASP A 118 -18.49 1.36 -26.74
N ASP A 119 -18.85 2.17 -27.74
CA ASP A 119 -20.12 2.90 -27.79
C ASP A 119 -21.37 1.99 -27.78
N LYS A 120 -21.22 0.69 -28.08
CA LYS A 120 -22.33 -0.27 -28.09
C LYS A 120 -22.51 -0.99 -26.76
N ALA A 121 -21.54 -0.89 -25.86
CA ALA A 121 -21.63 -1.53 -24.55
C ALA A 121 -22.77 -0.90 -23.71
N PRO A 122 -23.55 -1.71 -22.98
CA PRO A 122 -24.56 -1.18 -22.07
C PRO A 122 -23.91 -0.34 -20.97
N ALA A 123 -24.62 0.66 -20.47
CA ALA A 123 -24.11 1.50 -19.39
C ALA A 123 -23.91 0.67 -18.10
N GLY A 124 -22.77 0.86 -17.45
CA GLY A 124 -22.39 0.12 -16.26
C GLY A 124 -21.21 0.74 -15.54
N CYS A 125 -20.54 -0.01 -14.67
CA CYS A 125 -19.33 0.45 -13.99
C CYS A 125 -18.10 0.41 -14.90
N HIS A 126 -18.08 -0.53 -15.86
CA HIS A 126 -16.94 -0.84 -16.75
C HIS A 126 -15.61 -0.94 -15.97
N PRO A 127 -15.52 -1.89 -15.01
CA PRO A 127 -14.51 -1.94 -13.95
C PRO A 127 -13.08 -2.27 -14.42
N LYS A 128 -12.94 -2.74 -15.67
CA LYS A 128 -11.67 -3.17 -16.28
C LYS A 128 -11.28 -2.31 -17.49
N GLU A 129 -11.98 -1.20 -17.67
CA GLU A 129 -11.82 -0.37 -18.84
C GLU A 129 -10.58 0.53 -18.73
N GLY A 130 -9.65 0.41 -19.68
CA GLY A 130 -8.42 1.20 -19.72
C GLY A 130 -7.31 0.72 -18.77
N ASN A 131 -6.21 1.47 -18.76
CA ASN A 131 -5.06 1.24 -17.89
C ASN A 131 -5.13 2.23 -16.70
N PRO A 132 -4.98 1.78 -15.45
CA PRO A 132 -4.55 0.42 -15.01
C PRO A 132 -5.68 -0.52 -14.56
N PHE A 133 -6.94 -0.13 -14.77
CA PHE A 133 -8.10 -0.90 -14.31
C PHE A 133 -8.10 -2.35 -14.79
N GLY A 134 -7.99 -2.58 -16.10
CA GLY A 134 -7.95 -3.93 -16.67
C GLY A 134 -6.80 -4.76 -16.10
N PRO A 135 -5.54 -4.33 -16.29
CA PRO A 135 -4.37 -5.03 -15.76
C PRO A 135 -4.48 -5.38 -14.28
N TYR A 136 -4.96 -4.46 -13.43
CA TYR A 136 -5.07 -4.69 -11.99
C TYR A 136 -5.91 -5.91 -11.65
N TRP A 137 -7.12 -5.99 -12.21
CA TRP A 137 -8.04 -7.08 -11.97
C TRP A 137 -7.58 -8.38 -12.66
N ASP A 138 -6.94 -8.27 -13.83
CA ASP A 138 -6.32 -9.41 -14.52
C ASP A 138 -5.23 -10.07 -13.67
N LYS A 139 -4.38 -9.27 -13.01
CA LYS A 139 -3.29 -9.76 -12.15
C LYS A 139 -3.78 -10.70 -11.04
N ILE A 140 -5.01 -10.50 -10.56
CA ILE A 140 -5.63 -11.31 -9.51
C ILE A 140 -6.72 -12.26 -10.03
N GLY A 141 -6.81 -12.43 -11.36
CA GLY A 141 -7.76 -13.35 -12.00
C GLY A 141 -9.22 -12.97 -11.80
N VAL A 142 -9.53 -11.67 -11.75
CA VAL A 142 -10.87 -11.13 -11.54
C VAL A 142 -11.48 -10.59 -12.83
N SER A 143 -12.70 -11.02 -13.09
CA SER A 143 -13.64 -10.47 -14.07
C SER A 143 -14.98 -10.33 -13.38
N PHE A 144 -15.74 -9.32 -13.76
CA PHE A 144 -17.02 -8.97 -13.16
C PHE A 144 -18.16 -9.39 -14.07
N VAL A 145 -19.26 -9.82 -13.46
CA VAL A 145 -20.48 -10.23 -14.16
C VAL A 145 -21.68 -9.36 -13.79
N ASN A 146 -21.59 -8.63 -12.67
CA ASN A 146 -22.64 -7.74 -12.19
C ASN A 146 -22.04 -6.37 -11.82
N ASP A 147 -22.91 -5.35 -11.82
CA ASP A 147 -22.62 -4.01 -11.31
C ASP A 147 -23.59 -3.66 -10.16
N ALA A 148 -23.10 -2.95 -9.15
CA ALA A 148 -23.87 -2.42 -8.04
C ALA A 148 -23.56 -0.93 -7.86
N TYR A 149 -24.61 -0.14 -7.59
CA TYR A 149 -24.54 1.32 -7.53
C TYR A 149 -24.83 1.84 -6.13
N PHE A 150 -23.99 2.75 -5.64
CA PHE A 150 -24.09 3.29 -4.27
C PHE A 150 -24.30 4.81 -4.21
N GLY A 151 -24.43 5.49 -5.36
CA GLY A 151 -24.54 6.95 -5.42
C GLY A 151 -25.86 7.52 -4.88
N ASP A 152 -26.87 6.67 -4.68
CA ASP A 152 -28.14 6.97 -4.02
C ASP A 152 -28.06 6.90 -2.49
N ILE A 153 -27.02 6.28 -1.94
CA ILE A 153 -26.79 6.25 -0.49
C ILE A 153 -26.46 7.68 -0.02
N PRO A 154 -27.11 8.19 1.05
CA PRO A 154 -26.79 9.51 1.59
C PRO A 154 -25.30 9.63 1.93
N GLY A 155 -24.62 10.62 1.35
CA GLY A 155 -23.17 10.80 1.52
C GLY A 155 -22.29 9.84 0.72
N GLY A 156 -22.86 8.89 -0.02
CA GLY A 156 -22.12 7.90 -0.81
C GLY A 156 -21.17 7.09 0.08
N PHE A 157 -19.87 7.17 -0.18
CA PHE A 157 -18.85 6.53 0.66
C PHE A 157 -18.47 7.34 1.91
N ASP A 158 -18.96 8.56 2.09
CA ASP A 158 -18.76 9.32 3.32
C ASP A 158 -19.71 8.86 4.42
N LEU A 159 -19.23 7.90 5.21
CA LEU A 159 -19.99 7.27 6.28
C LEU A 159 -20.19 8.15 7.52
N THR A 160 -19.71 9.40 7.51
CA THR A 160 -20.01 10.39 8.56
C THR A 160 -21.37 11.04 8.37
N ALA A 161 -21.94 10.98 7.17
CA ALA A 161 -23.29 11.47 6.89
C ALA A 161 -24.34 10.64 7.66
N LYS A 162 -25.33 11.31 8.26
CA LYS A 162 -26.39 10.65 9.02
C LYS A 162 -27.14 9.64 8.15
N GLY A 163 -27.30 8.41 8.64
CA GLY A 163 -28.02 7.33 7.95
C GLY A 163 -27.19 6.53 6.95
N SER A 164 -26.09 7.09 6.42
CA SER A 164 -25.21 6.46 5.42
C SER A 164 -24.80 5.02 5.78
N LYS A 165 -24.26 4.81 6.98
CA LYS A 165 -23.82 3.49 7.45
C LYS A 165 -24.96 2.48 7.52
N SER A 166 -26.15 2.90 7.97
CA SER A 166 -27.31 2.00 8.05
C SER A 166 -27.73 1.57 6.65
N GLU A 167 -27.79 2.53 5.73
CA GLU A 167 -28.15 2.29 4.33
C GLU A 167 -27.15 1.34 3.64
N TRP A 168 -25.84 1.51 3.87
CA TRP A 168 -24.84 0.57 3.37
C TRP A 168 -25.03 -0.86 3.88
N LEU A 169 -25.36 -1.02 5.17
CA LEU A 169 -25.53 -2.33 5.77
C LEU A 169 -26.83 -3.01 5.33
N ASP A 170 -27.89 -2.24 5.09
CA ASP A 170 -29.17 -2.72 4.58
C ASP A 170 -29.06 -3.10 3.10
N LYS A 171 -28.61 -2.16 2.26
CA LYS A 171 -28.50 -2.34 0.81
C LYS A 171 -27.44 -3.36 0.41
N PHE A 172 -26.33 -3.43 1.14
CA PHE A 172 -25.21 -4.30 0.83
C PHE A 172 -24.83 -5.17 2.03
N SER A 173 -25.76 -6.05 2.40
CA SER A 173 -25.60 -7.01 3.49
C SER A 173 -24.37 -7.91 3.30
N ALA A 174 -23.80 -8.42 4.39
CA ALA A 174 -22.67 -9.35 4.34
C ALA A 174 -23.04 -10.73 3.75
N VAL A 175 -24.33 -11.07 3.76
CA VAL A 175 -24.84 -12.36 3.27
C VAL A 175 -24.93 -12.34 1.75
N ASP A 176 -25.53 -11.28 1.20
CA ASP A 176 -25.75 -11.14 -0.25
C ASP A 176 -24.51 -10.61 -0.96
N PHE A 177 -23.79 -9.70 -0.29
CA PHE A 177 -22.57 -9.08 -0.78
C PHE A 177 -21.41 -9.36 0.19
N PRO A 178 -20.88 -10.61 0.21
CA PRO A 178 -19.75 -10.97 1.06
C PRO A 178 -18.47 -10.21 0.69
N VAL A 179 -18.39 -9.70 -0.54
CA VAL A 179 -17.25 -8.96 -1.10
C VAL A 179 -17.76 -7.69 -1.78
N LEU A 180 -17.32 -6.52 -1.28
CA LEU A 180 -17.55 -5.22 -1.92
C LEU A 180 -16.31 -4.84 -2.73
N ALA A 181 -16.35 -5.02 -4.05
CA ALA A 181 -15.20 -4.83 -4.93
C ALA A 181 -15.31 -3.51 -5.71
N PHE A 182 -14.42 -2.57 -5.43
CA PHE A 182 -14.47 -1.22 -5.99
C PHE A 182 -13.35 -0.99 -7.01
N PRO A 183 -13.66 -0.66 -8.29
CA PRO A 183 -12.64 -0.29 -9.28
C PRO A 183 -11.90 1.02 -8.95
N SER A 184 -12.54 1.90 -8.17
CA SER A 184 -11.95 3.12 -7.63
C SER A 184 -12.16 3.18 -6.11
N PRO A 185 -11.23 3.74 -5.32
CA PRO A 185 -11.35 3.78 -3.87
C PRO A 185 -12.63 4.50 -3.44
N PRO A 186 -13.44 3.90 -2.53
CA PRO A 186 -14.54 4.61 -1.88
C PRO A 186 -13.98 5.53 -0.79
N ALA A 187 -13.19 6.52 -1.22
CA ALA A 187 -12.49 7.47 -0.37
C ALA A 187 -12.35 8.81 -1.09
N PRO A 188 -12.39 9.93 -0.36
CA PRO A 188 -12.11 11.23 -0.92
C PRO A 188 -10.64 11.33 -1.37
N PHE A 189 -10.40 12.11 -2.41
CA PHE A 189 -9.07 12.58 -2.79
C PHE A 189 -9.14 14.09 -3.06
N PRO A 190 -8.31 14.92 -2.40
CA PRO A 190 -7.38 14.56 -1.32
C PRO A 190 -8.07 13.99 -0.06
N SER A 191 -7.31 13.30 0.79
CA SER A 191 -7.79 12.72 2.04
C SER A 191 -8.26 13.79 3.02
N LYS A 192 -9.28 13.47 3.82
CA LYS A 192 -9.81 14.37 4.85
C LYS A 192 -8.92 14.35 6.09
N SER A 193 -8.82 15.49 6.78
CA SER A 193 -7.96 15.65 7.96
C SER A 193 -8.21 14.64 9.08
N ASN A 194 -9.46 14.20 9.25
CA ASN A 194 -9.85 13.16 10.21
C ASN A 194 -9.33 11.75 9.87
N THR A 195 -8.65 11.56 8.73
CA THR A 195 -8.02 10.29 8.34
C THR A 195 -6.50 10.32 8.40
N TRP A 196 -5.88 11.50 8.52
CA TRP A 196 -4.42 11.63 8.48
C TRP A 196 -3.71 10.91 9.63
N GLU A 197 -4.34 10.86 10.81
CA GLU A 197 -3.81 10.11 11.96
C GLU A 197 -3.63 8.61 11.66
N LEU A 198 -4.37 8.06 10.68
CA LEU A 198 -4.28 6.65 10.30
C LEU A 198 -2.96 6.30 9.61
N GLN A 199 -2.20 7.30 9.12
CA GLN A 199 -0.88 7.09 8.54
C GLN A 199 0.08 6.38 9.51
N ARG A 200 -0.12 6.50 10.84
CA ARG A 200 0.68 5.79 11.85
C ARG A 200 0.66 4.26 11.73
N TYR A 201 -0.37 3.71 11.08
CA TYR A 201 -0.54 2.28 10.86
C TYR A 201 -0.01 1.81 9.49
N VAL A 202 0.41 2.74 8.62
CA VAL A 202 0.95 2.48 7.28
C VAL A 202 2.45 2.74 7.33
N GLN A 203 3.18 1.86 8.03
CA GLN A 203 4.62 2.00 8.28
C GLN A 203 5.44 1.26 7.24
N ASP A 204 6.46 1.93 6.70
CA ASP A 204 7.39 1.37 5.73
C ASP A 204 8.12 0.13 6.30
N SER A 205 8.39 -0.84 5.43
CA SER A 205 9.06 -2.11 5.76
C SER A 205 10.55 -2.15 5.37
N GLU A 206 11.05 -1.16 4.62
CA GLU A 206 12.39 -1.17 4.00
C GLU A 206 13.52 -1.22 5.02
N LEU A 207 13.43 -0.45 6.10
CA LEU A 207 14.46 -0.46 7.15
C LEU A 207 14.59 -1.85 7.76
N VAL A 208 13.45 -2.40 8.19
CA VAL A 208 13.35 -3.71 8.85
C VAL A 208 13.80 -4.82 7.90
N GLU A 209 13.34 -4.80 6.65
CA GLU A 209 13.76 -5.74 5.62
C GLU A 209 15.27 -5.67 5.33
N THR A 210 15.84 -4.47 5.26
CA THR A 210 17.26 -4.27 4.97
C THR A 210 18.11 -4.78 6.12
N VAL A 211 17.71 -4.51 7.37
CA VAL A 211 18.36 -5.08 8.57
C VAL A 211 18.34 -6.61 8.51
N GLY A 212 17.19 -7.21 8.20
CA GLY A 212 17.07 -8.67 8.09
C GLY A 212 17.91 -9.27 6.95
N LYS A 213 17.93 -8.65 5.77
CA LYS A 213 18.72 -9.12 4.60
C LYS A 213 20.23 -8.99 4.81
N THR A 214 20.67 -7.91 5.46
CA THR A 214 22.09 -7.62 5.66
C THR A 214 22.65 -8.30 6.91
N GLY A 215 21.79 -8.77 7.82
CA GLY A 215 22.21 -9.24 9.14
C GLY A 215 22.79 -8.12 9.99
N ALA A 216 22.35 -6.87 9.77
CA ALA A 216 22.88 -5.70 10.45
C ALA A 216 22.70 -5.83 11.97
N ARG A 217 23.77 -5.52 12.72
CA ARG A 217 23.77 -5.59 14.19
C ARG A 217 23.40 -4.26 14.85
N SER A 218 23.50 -3.17 14.09
CA SER A 218 23.21 -1.82 14.52
C SER A 218 22.70 -1.00 13.35
N VAL A 219 21.81 -0.05 13.63
CA VAL A 219 21.34 0.95 12.68
C VAL A 219 21.86 2.30 13.13
N PHE A 220 22.45 3.09 12.22
CA PHE A 220 22.77 4.48 12.48
C PHE A 220 21.77 5.35 11.73
N VAL A 221 21.18 6.33 12.41
CA VAL A 221 20.22 7.27 11.82
C VAL A 221 20.83 8.65 11.82
N SER A 222 20.70 9.35 10.70
CA SER A 222 21.10 10.75 10.53
C SER A 222 19.88 11.53 10.02
N SER A 223 19.52 12.57 10.75
CA SER A 223 18.39 13.46 10.47
C SER A 223 18.74 14.87 10.92
N ASP A 224 18.14 15.89 10.30
CA ASP A 224 18.35 17.30 10.66
C ASP A 224 17.40 17.79 11.76
N LYS A 225 16.34 17.03 12.06
CA LYS A 225 15.30 17.42 13.03
C LYS A 225 15.01 16.32 14.04
N ASP A 226 14.31 15.28 13.61
CA ASP A 226 13.93 14.14 14.45
C ASP A 226 14.53 12.86 13.87
N HIS A 227 15.32 12.17 14.68
CA HIS A 227 15.99 10.93 14.33
C HIS A 227 15.07 9.71 14.52
N MET A 228 13.90 9.88 15.14
CA MET A 228 12.91 8.83 15.37
C MET A 228 13.49 7.56 16.03
N ILE A 229 14.52 7.72 16.87
CA ILE A 229 15.29 6.60 17.44
C ILE A 229 14.40 5.65 18.25
N GLU A 230 13.47 6.19 19.03
CA GLU A 230 12.52 5.38 19.82
C GLU A 230 11.62 4.56 18.89
N THR A 231 10.93 5.22 17.95
CA THR A 231 10.05 4.58 16.96
C THR A 231 10.77 3.51 16.14
N ILE A 232 12.01 3.79 15.71
CA ILE A 232 12.81 2.82 14.95
C ILE A 232 13.19 1.63 15.83
N ASN A 233 13.60 1.86 17.08
CA ASN A 233 13.93 0.78 18.00
C ASN A 233 12.73 -0.10 18.34
N GLU A 234 11.52 0.47 18.45
CA GLU A 234 10.28 -0.29 18.60
C GLU A 234 10.00 -1.18 17.38
N ALA A 235 10.15 -0.64 16.17
CA ALA A 235 9.96 -1.40 14.93
C ALA A 235 10.98 -2.55 14.78
N LEU A 236 12.24 -2.30 15.12
CA LEU A 236 13.30 -3.33 15.07
C LEU A 236 13.07 -4.45 16.10
N GLN A 237 12.56 -4.12 17.30
CA GLN A 237 12.21 -5.11 18.32
C GLN A 237 11.04 -6.00 17.86
N ALA A 238 10.00 -5.43 17.26
CA ALA A 238 8.87 -6.19 16.74
C ALA A 238 9.29 -7.21 15.67
N TYR A 239 10.28 -6.86 14.84
CA TYR A 239 10.83 -7.75 13.82
C TYR A 239 11.64 -8.91 14.40
N ASP A 240 12.48 -8.66 15.40
CA ASP A 240 13.31 -9.69 16.04
C ASP A 240 12.41 -10.80 16.66
N VAL A 241 11.26 -10.41 17.21
CA VAL A 241 10.22 -11.33 17.71
C VAL A 241 9.52 -12.10 16.58
N SER A 242 9.23 -11.45 15.45
CA SER A 242 8.57 -12.05 14.29
C SER A 242 9.46 -13.06 13.56
N LEU A 243 10.75 -12.74 13.38
CA LEU A 243 11.76 -13.67 12.89
C LEU A 243 11.91 -14.84 13.85
N SER A 244 12.02 -14.61 15.17
CA SER A 244 12.13 -15.70 16.16
C SER A 244 10.96 -16.71 16.09
N ARG A 245 9.75 -16.27 15.72
CA ARG A 245 8.58 -17.14 15.51
C ARG A 245 8.58 -17.87 14.16
N SER A 246 9.06 -17.22 13.10
CA SER A 246 9.05 -17.76 11.73
C SER A 246 10.26 -18.66 11.44
N TYR A 247 11.40 -18.37 12.07
CA TYR A 247 12.68 -19.11 11.96
C TYR A 247 12.84 -20.23 12.99
N PHE A 248 11.87 -20.44 13.90
CA PHE A 248 11.91 -21.53 14.88
C PHE A 248 11.90 -22.94 14.25
N LEU A 249 11.70 -23.03 12.93
CA LEU A 249 11.80 -24.30 12.18
C LEU A 249 13.17 -24.56 11.56
N ILE A 250 14.14 -23.62 11.55
CA ILE A 250 15.38 -23.80 10.75
C ILE A 250 16.69 -23.83 11.55
N GLN A 251 16.77 -23.42 12.82
CA GLN A 251 18.05 -23.59 13.56
C GLN A 251 17.87 -23.87 15.06
N ARG A 252 17.95 -25.14 15.44
CA ARG A 252 18.57 -25.53 16.72
C ARG A 252 20.07 -25.35 16.52
N GLU A 253 20.71 -24.35 17.13
CA GLU A 253 22.08 -24.43 17.71
C GLU A 253 22.84 -23.11 17.93
N LYS A 254 22.29 -21.91 17.70
CA LYS A 254 23.00 -20.68 18.08
C LYS A 254 22.15 -19.73 18.93
N ASN A 255 22.48 -19.69 20.22
CA ASN A 255 22.14 -18.65 21.20
C ASN A 255 22.66 -17.28 20.71
N PHE A 256 22.03 -16.69 19.69
CA PHE A 256 22.37 -15.37 19.17
C PHE A 256 21.11 -14.52 19.08
N SER A 257 20.51 -14.23 20.24
CA SER A 257 19.63 -13.06 20.35
C SER A 257 20.52 -11.83 20.45
N HIS A 258 20.90 -11.28 19.29
CA HIS A 258 21.52 -9.97 19.23
C HIS A 258 20.44 -8.96 18.88
N LYS A 259 19.94 -8.27 19.91
CA LYS A 259 18.96 -7.19 19.79
C LYS A 259 19.57 -6.07 18.94
N VAL A 260 19.12 -5.93 17.69
CA VAL A 260 19.50 -4.83 16.81
C VAL A 260 18.96 -3.53 17.41
N GLN A 261 19.80 -2.49 17.46
CA GLN A 261 19.43 -1.17 17.98
C GLN A 261 19.81 -0.07 17.00
N ALA A 262 18.99 0.97 16.98
CA ALA A 262 19.22 2.21 16.27
C ALA A 262 19.87 3.25 17.19
N TYR A 263 20.87 3.93 16.64
CA TYR A 263 21.67 4.94 17.30
C TYR A 263 21.71 6.22 16.45
N ARG A 264 21.92 7.37 17.12
CA ARG A 264 22.23 8.66 16.51
C ARG A 264 23.52 9.21 17.10
N LEU A 265 24.11 10.20 16.45
CA LEU A 265 25.15 11.00 17.08
C LEU A 265 24.51 11.95 18.11
N ASN A 266 25.22 12.28 19.20
CA ASN A 266 24.76 13.26 20.17
C ASN A 266 25.96 13.99 20.79
N PRO A 267 26.17 15.30 20.51
CA PRO A 267 25.39 16.12 19.58
C PRO A 267 25.53 15.66 18.12
N ASP A 268 24.60 16.06 17.25
CA ASP A 268 24.72 15.75 15.82
C ASP A 268 25.86 16.54 15.18
N ASP A 269 26.58 15.87 14.30
CA ASP A 269 27.59 16.45 13.44
C ASP A 269 27.37 15.90 12.03
N PRO A 270 27.06 16.76 11.04
CA PRO A 270 26.76 16.33 9.69
C PRO A 270 27.97 15.73 8.97
N PHE A 271 29.19 16.17 9.27
CA PHE A 271 30.40 15.64 8.64
C PHE A 271 30.75 14.26 9.19
N VAL A 272 30.65 14.07 10.50
CA VAL A 272 30.81 12.76 11.13
C VAL A 272 29.71 11.81 10.64
N SER A 273 28.47 12.29 10.52
CA SER A 273 27.37 11.50 9.96
C SER A 273 27.65 11.06 8.53
N LEU A 274 28.12 11.95 7.66
CA LEU A 274 28.53 11.59 6.29
C LEU A 274 29.62 10.51 6.29
N ALA A 275 30.62 10.65 7.15
CA ALA A 275 31.70 9.67 7.26
C ALA A 275 31.19 8.29 7.73
N ILE A 276 30.28 8.24 8.71
CA ILE A 276 29.65 7.01 9.18
C ILE A 276 28.81 6.38 8.05
N LEU A 277 27.93 7.14 7.40
CA LEU A 277 27.06 6.67 6.32
C LEU A 277 27.88 6.19 5.09
N GLY A 278 28.97 6.88 4.77
CA GLY A 278 29.92 6.51 3.72
C GLY A 278 30.72 5.23 4.04
N LYS A 279 30.74 4.78 5.29
CA LYS A 279 31.44 3.55 5.72
C LYS A 279 30.51 2.39 6.09
N ALA A 280 29.22 2.65 6.25
CA ALA A 280 28.23 1.62 6.60
C ALA A 280 28.20 0.46 5.58
N ASP A 281 27.94 -0.77 6.05
CA ASP A 281 27.85 -1.94 5.17
C ASP A 281 26.73 -1.78 4.13
N HIS A 282 25.61 -1.19 4.54
CA HIS A 282 24.50 -0.80 3.68
C HIS A 282 24.02 0.60 4.04
N PHE A 283 23.65 1.40 3.03
CA PHE A 283 23.10 2.74 3.23
C PHE A 283 21.67 2.82 2.67
N ILE A 284 20.72 3.33 3.46
CA ILE A 284 19.36 3.67 3.02
C ILE A 284 19.26 5.20 2.98
N GLY A 285 19.10 5.78 1.80
CA GLY A 285 19.04 7.22 1.61
C GLY A 285 17.63 7.78 1.40
N ASN A 286 17.52 9.10 1.44
CA ASN A 286 16.38 9.83 0.87
C ASN A 286 16.74 10.27 -0.55
N CYS A 287 15.96 9.86 -1.56
CA CYS A 287 16.27 10.09 -2.97
C CYS A 287 16.32 11.58 -3.36
N VAL A 288 15.59 12.45 -2.65
CA VAL A 288 15.53 13.89 -2.93
C VAL A 288 16.59 14.68 -2.14
N SER A 289 17.25 14.03 -1.17
CA SER A 289 18.25 14.67 -0.30
C SER A 289 19.62 14.79 -0.98
N THR A 290 20.11 16.01 -1.14
CA THR A 290 21.48 16.27 -1.61
C THR A 290 22.53 15.76 -0.62
N PHE A 291 22.21 15.71 0.69
CA PHE A 291 23.05 15.10 1.72
C PHE A 291 23.21 13.58 1.50
N SER A 292 22.10 12.88 1.24
CA SER A 292 22.14 11.47 0.82
C SER A 292 22.90 11.26 -0.49
N HIS A 293 22.83 12.22 -1.41
CA HIS A 293 23.55 12.15 -2.67
C HIS A 293 25.07 12.27 -2.50
N ILE A 294 25.58 12.99 -1.48
CA ILE A 294 27.02 12.99 -1.15
C ILE A 294 27.47 11.57 -0.80
N VAL A 295 26.75 10.90 0.10
CA VAL A 295 27.03 9.52 0.51
C VAL A 295 26.96 8.58 -0.69
N LYS A 296 25.91 8.65 -1.51
CA LYS A 296 25.79 7.82 -2.73
C LYS A 296 27.02 7.96 -3.63
N ARG A 297 27.45 9.19 -3.93
CA ARG A 297 28.62 9.43 -4.79
C ARG A 297 29.90 8.88 -4.15
N GLU A 298 30.11 9.03 -2.85
CA GLU A 298 31.27 8.43 -2.18
C GLU A 298 31.25 6.89 -2.32
N ARG A 299 30.09 6.26 -2.07
CA ARG A 299 29.92 4.81 -2.08
C ARG A 299 30.07 4.20 -3.48
N ASP A 300 29.59 4.89 -4.52
CA ASP A 300 29.67 4.42 -5.91
C ASP A 300 31.06 4.54 -6.52
N ASN A 301 31.79 5.62 -6.20
CA ASN A 301 33.09 5.92 -6.82
C ASN A 301 34.26 5.20 -6.12
N ARG A 302 33.98 4.19 -5.29
CA ARG A 302 35.00 3.27 -4.77
C ARG A 302 35.38 2.25 -5.85
N LYS A 303 36.57 1.64 -5.70
CA LYS A 303 37.00 0.52 -6.56
C LYS A 303 35.96 -0.61 -6.61
N GLN A 304 35.27 -0.84 -5.49
CA GLN A 304 34.08 -1.69 -5.41
C GLN A 304 32.93 -0.84 -4.86
N PRO A 305 31.87 -0.60 -5.65
CA PRO A 305 30.70 0.12 -5.19
C PRO A 305 30.05 -0.56 -3.99
N MET A 306 29.60 0.23 -3.01
CA MET A 306 28.96 -0.31 -1.82
C MET A 306 27.43 -0.26 -1.88
N PRO A 307 26.72 -1.24 -1.27
CA PRO A 307 25.27 -1.33 -1.33
C PRO A 307 24.57 -0.05 -0.86
N THR A 308 23.60 0.42 -1.64
CA THR A 308 22.77 1.58 -1.32
C THR A 308 21.34 1.38 -1.82
N THR A 309 20.34 1.64 -0.98
CA THR A 309 18.91 1.71 -1.35
C THR A 309 18.33 3.06 -0.95
N TYR A 310 17.06 3.31 -1.28
CA TYR A 310 16.38 4.56 -0.94
C TYR A 310 14.96 4.27 -0.47
N PHE A 311 14.53 4.97 0.58
CA PHE A 311 13.16 4.90 1.07
C PHE A 311 12.15 5.07 -0.07
N GLY A 312 11.30 4.07 -0.25
CA GLY A 312 10.25 4.06 -1.28
C GLY A 312 10.73 3.76 -2.71
N ILE A 313 11.99 3.33 -2.89
CA ILE A 313 12.54 2.90 -4.19
C ILE A 313 13.16 1.51 -4.04
N ARG A 314 12.52 0.50 -4.65
CA ARG A 314 13.02 -0.88 -4.63
C ARG A 314 13.75 -1.25 -5.93
N ASP A 315 14.87 -1.94 -5.78
CA ASP A 315 15.62 -2.50 -6.91
C ASP A 315 14.84 -3.66 -7.56
N ARG A 316 14.73 -3.66 -8.88
CA ARG A 316 13.82 -4.53 -9.66
C ARG A 316 14.33 -5.96 -9.82
N SER A 317 15.42 -6.34 -9.16
CA SER A 317 16.05 -7.65 -9.33
C SER A 317 15.28 -8.82 -8.70
N ARG A 318 14.23 -8.57 -7.90
CA ARG A 318 13.33 -9.63 -7.42
C ARG A 318 12.26 -9.98 -8.45
N ARG A 319 12.67 -10.70 -9.50
CA ARG A 319 11.77 -11.64 -10.18
C ARG A 319 11.50 -12.76 -9.18
N LEU A 320 10.42 -12.64 -8.40
CA LEU A 320 9.76 -13.83 -7.92
C LEU A 320 9.10 -14.43 -9.16
N GLU A 321 9.76 -15.44 -9.73
CA GLU A 321 9.06 -16.38 -10.59
C GLU A 321 7.92 -16.97 -9.74
N LEU A 322 6.70 -16.61 -10.12
CA LEU A 322 5.47 -17.22 -9.63
C LEU A 322 5.01 -18.24 -10.67
#